data_AF-A0A8T1HA27-F1
#
_entry.id   AF-A0A8T1HA27-F1
#
_cell.length_a   1.000
_cell.length_b   1.000
_cell.length_c   1.000
_cell.angle_alpha   90.00
_cell.angle_beta   90.00
_cell.angle_gamma   90.00
#
_symmetry.space_group_name_H-M   'P 1'
#
loop_
_entity.id
_entity.type
_entity.pdbx_description
1 polymer ?
#
loop_
_entity_poly.entity_id
_entity_poly.type
_entity_poly.pdbx_seq_one_letter_code
_entity_poly.pdbx_strand_id
1 'polypeptide(L)'
;MTGERQGQHVLVPRIVFISDGEAREFPFRLRRKQFPVQPAFVMTINKAEGQTVQYLGLYLSTPCFSDGQLYVALSRVTSRSKFKELIEYPELEEEDGVYTDNIVCRQIFE
;
A
#
# COMPACT_ATOMS: atom_id res chain seq x y z
N MET A 1 -16.63 -3.33 13.40
CA MET A 1 -15.74 -4.40 12.89
C MET A 1 -16.62 -5.45 12.23
N THR A 2 -16.32 -5.80 10.98
CA THR A 2 -16.98 -6.89 10.26
C THR A 2 -16.26 -8.21 10.58
N GLY A 3 -16.97 -9.34 10.53
CA GLY A 3 -16.40 -10.67 10.80
C GLY A 3 -17.23 -11.48 11.80
N GLU A 4 -16.75 -12.68 12.09
CA GLU A 4 -17.51 -13.72 12.81
C GLU A 4 -17.99 -13.30 14.22
N ARG A 5 -17.29 -12.36 14.86
CA ARG A 5 -17.63 -11.82 16.19
C ARG A 5 -18.21 -10.39 16.15
N GLN A 6 -18.85 -10.02 15.05
CA GLN A 6 -19.51 -8.72 14.92
C GLN A 6 -20.58 -8.53 16.01
N GLY A 7 -20.58 -7.35 16.65
CA GLY A 7 -21.54 -7.01 17.71
C GLY A 7 -21.18 -7.54 19.11
N GLN A 8 -20.09 -8.29 19.26
CA GLN A 8 -19.63 -8.83 20.55
C GLN A 8 -18.48 -8.00 21.14
N HIS A 9 -18.42 -7.94 22.48
CA HIS A 9 -17.25 -7.39 23.17
C HIS A 9 -16.08 -8.38 23.07
N VAL A 10 -15.02 -7.99 22.35
CA VAL A 10 -13.82 -8.80 22.18
C VAL A 10 -12.59 -8.04 22.67
N LEU A 11 -11.71 -8.72 23.40
CA LEU A 11 -10.41 -8.18 23.82
C LEU A 11 -9.39 -8.41 22.69
N VAL A 12 -8.79 -7.32 22.21
CA VAL A 12 -7.70 -7.39 21.23
C VAL A 12 -6.36 -7.37 21.96
N PRO A 13 -5.48 -8.39 21.80
CA PRO A 13 -4.18 -8.38 22.45
C PRO A 13 -3.28 -7.27 21.90
N ARG A 14 -2.50 -6.62 22.75
CA ARG A 14 -1.47 -5.65 22.34
C ARG A 14 -0.18 -6.37 22.00
N ILE A 15 0.36 -6.14 20.81
CA ILE A 15 1.65 -6.65 20.38
C ILE A 15 2.76 -5.73 20.90
N VAL A 16 3.83 -6.32 21.42
CA VAL A 16 5.04 -5.62 21.84
C VAL A 16 6.13 -5.94 20.82
N PHE A 17 6.63 -4.92 20.13
CA PHE A 17 7.81 -5.00 19.28
C PHE A 17 8.99 -4.40 20.05
N ILE A 18 10.12 -5.09 20.06
CA ILE A 18 11.35 -4.61 20.69
C ILE A 18 12.44 -4.64 19.61
N SER A 19 13.19 -3.54 19.48
CA SER A 19 14.30 -3.44 18.54
C SER A 19 15.50 -4.25 19.04
N ASP A 20 15.48 -5.55 18.76
CA ASP A 20 16.47 -6.52 19.22
C ASP A 20 17.35 -6.92 18.02
N GLY A 21 18.32 -6.08 17.67
CA GLY A 21 19.20 -6.35 16.54
C GLY A 21 20.56 -5.72 16.75
N GLU A 22 21.57 -6.30 16.12
CA GLU A 22 22.99 -5.88 16.11
C GLU A 22 23.24 -4.46 15.56
N ALA A 23 22.19 -3.67 15.33
CA ALA A 23 22.26 -2.26 15.00
C ALA A 23 22.64 -1.46 16.26
N ARG A 24 23.95 -1.43 16.54
CA ARG A 24 24.61 -0.62 17.59
C ARG A 24 24.47 0.90 17.41
N GLU A 25 23.49 1.40 16.67
CA GLU A 25 23.39 2.83 16.32
C GLU A 25 22.65 3.69 17.35
N PHE A 26 21.82 3.10 18.22
CA PHE A 26 21.06 3.85 19.22
C PHE A 26 21.44 3.49 20.65
N PRO A 27 21.64 4.47 21.56
CA PRO A 27 22.00 4.22 22.97
C PRO A 27 20.82 3.69 23.82
N PHE A 28 19.67 3.37 23.20
CA PHE A 28 18.47 2.92 23.89
C PHE A 28 17.76 1.82 23.11
N ARG A 29 16.97 0.99 23.82
CA ARG A 29 16.10 -0.01 23.21
C ARG A 29 14.71 0.57 22.98
N LEU A 30 14.23 0.52 21.74
CA LEU A 30 12.89 0.97 21.42
C LEU A 30 11.89 -0.18 21.63
N ARG A 31 10.90 0.07 22.49
CA ARG A 31 9.79 -0.86 22.75
C ARG A 31 8.48 -0.22 22.30
N ARG A 32 7.83 -0.79 21.30
CA ARG A 32 6.53 -0.34 20.78
C ARG A 32 5.44 -1.31 21.19
N LYS A 33 4.48 -0.88 22.02
CA LYS A 33 3.29 -1.66 22.40
C LYS A 33 2.05 -1.08 21.73
N GLN A 34 1.45 -1.83 20.80
CA GLN A 34 0.34 -1.34 19.98
C GLN A 34 -0.72 -2.41 19.73
N PHE A 35 -1.97 -2.01 19.53
CA PHE A 35 -3.00 -2.94 19.06
C PHE A 35 -2.76 -3.23 17.58
N PRO A 36 -2.86 -4.48 17.10
CA PRO A 36 -2.66 -4.83 15.69
C PRO A 36 -3.88 -4.44 14.83
N VAL A 37 -4.30 -3.20 14.92
CA VAL A 37 -5.43 -2.64 14.17
C VAL A 37 -5.02 -1.30 13.61
N GLN A 38 -5.29 -1.09 12.33
CA GLN A 38 -5.14 0.21 11.68
C GLN A 38 -6.44 0.49 10.92
N PRO A 39 -7.15 1.59 11.19
CA PRO A 39 -8.26 2.00 10.34
C PRO A 39 -7.68 2.41 8.98
N ALA A 40 -8.09 1.74 7.91
CA ALA A 40 -7.60 2.02 6.57
C ALA A 40 -8.77 2.02 5.57
N PHE A 41 -9.26 3.22 5.25
CA PHE A 41 -10.05 3.45 4.03
C PHE A 41 -9.13 3.60 2.81
N VAL A 42 -7.91 4.06 3.04
CA VAL A 42 -6.86 4.25 2.05
C VAL A 42 -5.59 3.64 2.61
N MET A 43 -4.80 3.01 1.74
CA MET A 43 -3.49 2.46 2.07
C MET A 43 -2.49 2.88 1.00
N THR A 44 -1.22 2.98 1.38
CA THR A 44 -0.16 3.22 0.40
C THR A 44 0.08 1.95 -0.44
N ILE A 45 0.58 2.13 -1.67
CA ILE A 45 0.84 1.03 -2.60
C ILE A 45 1.75 -0.04 -1.97
N ASN A 46 2.83 0.38 -1.31
CA ASN A 46 3.77 -0.54 -0.65
C ASN A 46 3.12 -1.32 0.50
N LYS A 47 2.05 -0.80 1.12
CA LYS A 47 1.29 -1.53 2.14
C LYS A 47 0.27 -2.49 1.55
N ALA A 48 -0.20 -2.23 0.33
CA ALA A 48 -1.10 -3.10 -0.40
C ALA A 48 -0.40 -4.32 -1.01
N GLU A 49 0.94 -4.33 -1.05
CA GLU A 49 1.72 -5.46 -1.58
C GLU A 49 1.35 -6.77 -0.87
N GLY A 50 1.11 -7.82 -1.65
CA GLY A 50 0.68 -9.13 -1.15
C GLY A 50 -0.81 -9.22 -0.77
N GLN A 51 -1.58 -8.13 -0.88
CA GLN A 51 -3.03 -8.14 -0.64
C GLN A 51 -3.82 -8.26 -1.95
N THR A 52 -5.02 -8.81 -1.87
CA THR A 52 -5.99 -8.80 -2.98
C THR A 52 -7.20 -8.00 -2.53
N VAL A 53 -7.59 -7.01 -3.33
CA VAL A 53 -8.74 -6.13 -3.05
C VAL A 53 -9.84 -6.34 -4.10
N GLN A 54 -11.09 -6.30 -3.65
CA GLN A 54 -12.24 -6.48 -4.55
C GLN A 54 -12.49 -5.25 -5.42
N TYR A 55 -12.32 -4.06 -4.85
CA TYR A 55 -12.46 -2.77 -5.53
C TYR A 55 -11.24 -1.92 -5.20
N LEU A 56 -10.66 -1.29 -6.22
CA LEU A 56 -9.45 -0.48 -6.06
C LEU A 56 -9.69 0.91 -6.64
N GLY A 57 -9.53 1.92 -5.79
CA GLY A 57 -9.34 3.31 -6.20
C GLY A 57 -7.88 3.68 -6.05
N LEU A 58 -7.20 4.02 -7.15
CA LEU A 58 -5.84 4.54 -7.14
C LEU A 58 -5.89 6.06 -7.24
N TYR A 59 -5.21 6.75 -6.34
CA TYR A 59 -5.06 8.19 -6.36
C TYR A 59 -3.58 8.53 -6.42
N LEU A 60 -3.19 9.22 -7.49
CA LEU A 60 -1.82 9.66 -7.74
C LEU A 60 -1.80 11.19 -7.74
N SER A 61 -1.43 11.78 -6.60
CA SER A 61 -1.12 13.21 -6.51
C SER A 61 0.26 13.54 -7.10
N THR A 62 1.16 12.56 -7.13
CA THR A 62 2.46 12.60 -7.82
C THR A 62 2.67 11.29 -8.58
N PRO A 63 3.47 11.28 -9.65
CA PRO A 63 3.84 10.04 -10.33
C PRO A 63 4.48 9.00 -9.39
N CYS A 64 4.38 7.72 -9.74
CA CYS A 64 5.06 6.65 -9.01
C CYS A 64 6.57 6.88 -9.03
N PHE A 65 7.26 6.75 -7.89
CA PHE A 65 8.67 7.11 -7.75
C PHE A 65 9.61 5.90 -7.64
N SER A 66 9.06 4.68 -7.52
CA SER A 66 9.84 3.46 -7.42
C SER A 66 9.42 2.43 -8.45
N ASP A 67 10.38 1.59 -8.83
CA ASP A 67 10.15 0.49 -9.76
C ASP A 67 9.03 -0.45 -9.29
N GLY A 68 8.22 -0.90 -10.24
CA GLY A 68 7.13 -1.85 -10.00
C GLY A 68 5.99 -1.31 -9.13
N GLN A 69 6.02 -0.05 -8.67
CA GLN A 69 5.01 0.48 -7.75
C GLN A 69 3.62 0.51 -8.41
N LEU A 70 3.53 1.05 -9.63
CA LEU A 70 2.28 1.06 -10.37
C LEU A 70 1.79 -0.37 -10.66
N TYR A 71 2.71 -1.28 -10.98
CA TYR A 71 2.40 -2.70 -11.16
C TYR A 71 1.86 -3.35 -9.88
N VAL A 72 2.48 -3.07 -8.73
CA VAL A 72 2.00 -3.56 -7.43
C VAL A 72 0.58 -3.10 -7.21
N ALA A 73 0.25 -1.82 -7.44
CA ALA A 73 -1.10 -1.30 -7.30
C ALA A 73 -2.11 -2.02 -8.23
N LEU A 74 -1.81 -2.07 -9.53
CA LEU A 74 -2.71 -2.65 -10.53
C LEU A 74 -2.91 -4.17 -10.35
N SER A 75 -1.89 -4.88 -9.88
CA SER A 75 -1.97 -6.33 -9.64
C SER A 75 -2.82 -6.71 -8.42
N ARG A 76 -3.25 -5.75 -7.58
CA ARG A 76 -4.07 -6.07 -6.39
C ARG A 76 -5.55 -6.33 -6.73
N VAL A 77 -6.01 -5.98 -7.93
CA VAL A 77 -7.41 -6.11 -8.35
C VAL A 77 -7.55 -7.11 -9.49
N THR A 78 -8.63 -7.90 -9.45
CA THR A 78 -8.82 -9.04 -10.37
C THR A 78 -9.52 -8.69 -11.68
N SER A 79 -10.11 -7.48 -11.79
CA SER A 79 -10.87 -7.07 -12.97
C SER A 79 -10.81 -5.57 -13.19
N ARG A 80 -10.64 -5.16 -14.45
CA ARG A 80 -10.55 -3.74 -14.85
C ARG A 80 -11.80 -2.93 -14.50
N SER A 81 -12.98 -3.55 -14.50
CA SER A 81 -14.25 -2.88 -14.16
C SER A 81 -14.32 -2.43 -12.69
N LYS A 82 -13.52 -3.04 -11.82
CA LYS A 82 -13.45 -2.74 -10.38
C LYS A 82 -12.28 -1.81 -10.02
N PHE A 83 -11.57 -1.32 -11.03
CA PHE A 83 -10.45 -0.40 -10.89
C PHE A 83 -10.85 1.00 -11.36
N LYS A 84 -10.60 1.99 -10.51
CA LYS A 84 -10.75 3.41 -10.81
C LYS A 84 -9.47 4.13 -10.44
N GLU A 85 -9.12 5.14 -11.21
CA GLU A 85 -7.90 5.93 -11.02
C GLU A 85 -8.21 7.41 -11.11
N LEU A 86 -7.53 8.20 -10.29
CA LEU A 86 -7.50 9.65 -10.34
C LEU A 86 -6.04 10.09 -10.33
N ILE A 87 -5.59 10.70 -11.43
CA ILE A 87 -4.25 11.29 -11.58
C ILE A 87 -4.44 12.80 -11.54
N GLU A 88 -3.84 13.46 -10.56
CA GLU A 88 -4.06 14.89 -10.31
C GLU A 88 -3.31 15.79 -11.29
N TYR A 89 -2.13 15.35 -11.73
CA TYR A 89 -1.29 16.04 -12.71
C TYR A 89 -0.87 15.04 -13.79
N PRO A 90 -1.78 14.66 -14.71
CA PRO A 90 -1.46 13.71 -15.75
C PRO A 90 -0.58 14.35 -16.82
N GLU A 91 0.26 13.54 -17.44
CA GLU A 91 0.86 13.91 -18.72
C GLU A 91 -0.22 13.77 -19.80
N LEU A 92 -0.40 14.83 -20.58
CA LEU A 92 -1.40 14.90 -21.65
C LEU A 92 -0.68 14.67 -22.99
N GLU A 93 -1.00 13.60 -23.69
CA GLU A 93 -0.58 13.38 -25.08
C GLU A 93 -1.69 13.82 -26.06
N GLU A 94 -1.34 13.92 -27.35
CA GLU A 94 -2.21 14.38 -28.43
C GLU A 94 -3.47 13.51 -28.65
N GLU A 95 -3.50 12.28 -28.14
CA GLU A 95 -4.64 11.34 -28.21
C GLU A 95 -5.39 11.23 -26.88
N ASP A 96 -6.15 12.25 -26.44
CA ASP A 96 -7.23 12.24 -25.41
C ASP A 96 -7.07 11.35 -24.14
N GLY A 97 -5.84 10.93 -23.82
CA GLY A 97 -5.53 9.91 -22.83
C GLY A 97 -4.87 10.50 -21.60
N VAL A 98 -5.06 9.83 -20.46
CA VAL A 98 -4.44 10.20 -19.18
C VAL A 98 -3.28 9.25 -18.93
N TYR A 99 -2.06 9.79 -18.85
CA TYR A 99 -0.84 9.01 -18.67
C TYR A 99 -0.11 9.39 -17.38
N THR A 100 0.65 8.43 -16.85
CA THR A 100 1.58 8.61 -15.74
C THR A 100 2.85 7.83 -16.03
N ASP A 101 3.98 8.34 -15.57
CA ASP A 101 5.26 7.66 -15.65
C ASP A 101 5.21 6.30 -14.95
N ASN A 102 5.68 5.28 -15.66
CA ASN A 102 6.01 4.00 -15.07
C ASN A 102 7.53 3.88 -14.96
N ILE A 103 8.04 3.92 -13.74
CA ILE A 103 9.45 3.68 -13.48
C ILE A 103 9.69 2.18 -13.56
N VAL A 104 10.52 1.75 -14.51
CA VAL A 104 10.89 0.34 -14.71
C VAL A 104 12.39 0.17 -14.49
N CYS A 105 12.80 -0.65 -13.53
CA CYS A 105 14.21 -0.98 -13.32
C CYS A 105 14.65 -2.02 -14.34
N ARG A 106 15.71 -1.73 -15.10
CA ARG A 106 16.18 -2.60 -16.19
C ARG A 106 16.83 -3.90 -15.72
N GLN A 107 17.07 -4.08 -14.42
CA GLN A 107 17.73 -5.28 -13.85
C GLN A 107 16.94 -6.59 -13.99
N ILE A 108 15.67 -6.53 -14.42
CA ILE A 108 14.80 -7.72 -14.58
C ILE A 108 14.84 -8.26 -16.03
N PHE A 109 15.57 -7.61 -16.95
CA PHE A 109 15.63 -7.98 -18.38
C PHE A 109 16.99 -8.54 -18.84
N GLU A 110 17.86 -8.97 -17.91
CA GLU A 110 19.10 -9.73 -18.19
C GLU A 110 19.01 -11.18 -17.71
#